data_AF-A0A6I1JGC1-F1
#
_entry.id   AF-A0A6I1JGC1-F1
#
_cell.length_a   1.000
_cell.length_b   1.000
_cell.length_c   1.000
_cell.angle_alpha   90.00
_cell.angle_beta   90.00
_cell.angle_gamma   90.00
#
_symmetry.space_group_name_H-M   'P 1'
#
loop_
_entity.id
_entity.type
_entity.pdbx_description
1 polymer ?
#
loop_
_entity_poly.entity_id
_entity_poly.type
_entity_poly.pdbx_seq_one_letter_code
_entity_poly.pdbx_strand_id
1 'polypeptide(L)'
;MTDRPAPRFFSYAQNLEDYHLSLLLGDVERGFYIDVGGGHAVADNVSFWFYERGWRGIVVEPQADIARAYRLVRPRDATVEALCGAEVGEAVLFQAERFHGLSTTVRQHAEAAGAAGVATVERRLPVTTLAALCAAHAPERIDFLKIDVEGAEASVLAGNDWTRFRPRVVVVEAVAPWTMADRSADFAPILTAAGYRDVLFDGLNRFYLAGEELQRAARLPAEPTPWDAVLHLGEYGPAHRDASHPDHALAIGFDPDLLGRLAVMEADELSPRLPPDHAPDSEATRAALARIATMFDGGYVVDEA
;
A
#
# COMPACT_ATOMS: atom_id res chain seq x y z
N MET A 1 36.49 -15.04 1.23
CA MET A 1 35.26 -15.47 1.92
C MET A 1 35.11 -14.66 3.19
N THR A 2 34.32 -13.58 3.13
CA THR A 2 33.62 -13.07 4.31
C THR A 2 32.17 -12.98 3.88
N ASP A 3 31.49 -14.05 4.23
CA ASP A 3 30.08 -14.35 4.03
C ASP A 3 29.27 -13.24 4.72
N ARG A 4 28.72 -12.30 3.93
CA ARG A 4 27.74 -11.33 4.41
C ARG A 4 26.38 -11.90 4.01
N PRO A 5 25.55 -12.34 4.95
CA PRO A 5 24.31 -13.01 4.59
C PRO A 5 23.33 -12.02 3.95
N ALA A 6 22.73 -12.41 2.83
CA ALA A 6 21.48 -11.83 2.32
C ALA A 6 20.35 -12.82 2.65
N PRO A 7 19.11 -12.36 2.93
CA PRO A 7 18.55 -11.09 2.51
C PRO A 7 18.50 -10.06 3.65
N ARG A 8 18.99 -8.85 3.35
CA ARG A 8 18.42 -7.62 3.89
C ARG A 8 16.98 -7.57 3.37
N PHE A 9 16.00 -7.34 4.24
CA PHE A 9 14.60 -7.17 3.87
C PHE A 9 14.49 -6.19 2.69
N PHE A 10 13.55 -6.39 1.76
CA PHE A 10 13.36 -5.51 0.61
C PHE A 10 12.02 -4.80 0.75
N SER A 11 12.05 -3.58 1.25
CA SER A 11 10.87 -2.76 1.55
C SER A 11 10.30 -2.14 0.28
N TYR A 12 8.97 -2.15 0.22
CA TYR A 12 8.18 -1.43 -0.76
C TYR A 12 7.48 -0.23 -0.16
N ALA A 13 7.44 -0.12 1.18
CA ALA A 13 6.68 0.88 1.90
C ALA A 13 7.45 2.21 2.07
N GLN A 14 6.72 3.30 2.21
CA GLN A 14 7.26 4.66 2.32
C GLN A 14 8.07 4.87 3.61
N ASN A 15 7.70 4.21 4.70
CA ASN A 15 8.28 4.41 6.02
C ASN A 15 8.49 3.09 6.81
N LEU A 16 8.92 2.03 6.11
CA LEU A 16 9.24 0.71 6.68
C LEU A 16 8.05 0.00 7.36
N GLU A 17 6.83 0.33 6.98
CA GLU A 17 5.63 -0.24 7.59
C GLU A 17 5.57 -1.76 7.37
N ASP A 18 5.93 -2.20 6.18
CA ASP A 18 6.01 -3.62 5.82
C ASP A 18 7.06 -4.37 6.65
N TYR A 19 8.21 -3.75 6.91
CA TYR A 19 9.25 -4.29 7.78
C TYR A 19 8.76 -4.41 9.22
N HIS A 20 8.19 -3.36 9.81
CA HIS A 20 7.67 -3.41 11.18
C HIS A 20 6.52 -4.42 11.32
N LEU A 21 5.63 -4.51 10.33
CA LEU A 21 4.61 -5.56 10.26
C LEU A 21 5.23 -6.96 10.18
N SER A 22 6.32 -7.14 9.41
CA SER A 22 7.00 -8.43 9.29
C SER A 22 7.60 -8.89 10.61
N LEU A 23 8.07 -7.96 11.46
CA LEU A 23 8.54 -8.28 12.81
C LEU A 23 7.37 -8.74 13.69
N LEU A 24 6.26 -7.97 13.70
CA LEU A 24 5.06 -8.29 14.47
C LEU A 24 4.45 -9.64 14.06
N LEU A 25 4.49 -9.97 12.78
CA LEU A 25 3.82 -11.11 12.16
C LEU A 25 4.78 -12.21 11.69
N GLY A 26 6.05 -12.21 12.14
CA GLY A 26 7.08 -13.15 11.66
C GLY A 26 6.84 -14.65 11.90
N ASP A 27 5.79 -15.02 12.65
CA ASP A 27 5.29 -16.39 12.83
C ASP A 27 4.13 -16.74 11.87
N VAL A 28 3.71 -15.81 11.02
CA VAL A 28 2.62 -15.99 10.04
C VAL A 28 3.24 -16.20 8.66
N GLU A 29 3.13 -17.41 8.12
CA GLU A 29 3.69 -17.76 6.81
C GLU A 29 2.83 -17.16 5.67
N ARG A 30 1.51 -17.37 5.72
CA ARG A 30 0.53 -16.81 4.77
C ARG A 30 -0.64 -16.25 5.55
N GLY A 31 -0.81 -14.93 5.48
CA GLY A 31 -1.85 -14.20 6.20
C GLY A 31 -2.82 -13.47 5.28
N PHE A 32 -3.67 -12.66 5.91
CA PHE A 32 -4.67 -11.84 5.23
C PHE A 32 -4.59 -10.38 5.65
N TYR A 33 -4.55 -9.47 4.69
CA TYR A 33 -4.56 -8.04 4.95
C TYR A 33 -5.80 -7.34 4.39
N ILE A 34 -6.06 -6.15 4.90
CA ILE A 34 -6.97 -5.18 4.31
C ILE A 34 -6.17 -3.89 4.13
N ASP A 35 -6.15 -3.37 2.92
CA ASP A 35 -5.40 -2.17 2.56
C ASP A 35 -6.38 -1.13 2.00
N VAL A 36 -6.67 -0.10 2.78
CA VAL A 36 -7.65 0.94 2.44
C VAL A 36 -6.92 2.21 2.03
N GLY A 37 -7.14 2.60 0.77
CA GLY A 37 -6.34 3.63 0.11
C GLY A 37 -4.99 3.06 -0.32
N GLY A 38 -5.04 1.93 -1.06
CA GLY A 38 -3.85 1.17 -1.38
C GLY A 38 -2.81 1.94 -2.21
N GLY A 39 -3.20 3.01 -2.91
CA GLY A 39 -2.27 3.81 -3.70
C GLY A 39 -1.61 2.98 -4.80
N HIS A 40 -0.39 3.35 -5.20
CA HIS A 40 0.32 2.62 -6.25
C HIS A 40 0.50 1.13 -5.87
N ALA A 41 0.35 0.22 -6.84
CA ALA A 41 0.27 -1.23 -6.56
C ALA A 41 1.57 -1.87 -6.02
N VAL A 42 2.70 -1.15 -6.12
CA VAL A 42 4.05 -1.59 -5.77
C VAL A 42 4.84 -0.52 -5.01
N ALA A 43 5.10 0.64 -5.61
CA ALA A 43 5.73 1.77 -4.94
C ALA A 43 4.92 2.25 -3.72
N ASP A 44 5.64 2.58 -2.65
CA ASP A 44 5.10 3.03 -1.36
C ASP A 44 3.98 2.14 -0.80
N ASN A 45 4.03 0.84 -1.14
CA ASN A 45 2.95 -0.11 -0.85
C ASN A 45 3.29 -1.03 0.32
N VAL A 46 2.56 -0.86 1.43
CA VAL A 46 2.75 -1.64 2.66
C VAL A 46 2.45 -3.14 2.48
N SER A 47 1.47 -3.48 1.65
CA SER A 47 0.99 -4.86 1.53
C SER A 47 1.71 -5.69 0.46
N PHE A 48 2.47 -5.06 -0.46
CA PHE A 48 3.09 -5.76 -1.58
C PHE A 48 4.17 -6.76 -1.17
N TRP A 49 4.98 -6.44 -0.15
CA TRP A 49 5.98 -7.38 0.39
C TRP A 49 5.35 -8.70 0.84
N PHE A 50 4.18 -8.62 1.48
CA PHE A 50 3.40 -9.76 1.94
C PHE A 50 2.78 -10.49 0.77
N TYR A 51 2.23 -9.76 -0.21
CA TYR A 51 1.68 -10.34 -1.42
C TYR A 51 2.70 -11.26 -2.11
N GLU A 52 3.93 -10.80 -2.34
CA GLU A 52 4.98 -11.62 -2.95
C GLU A 52 5.31 -12.92 -2.19
N ARG A 53 4.95 -12.98 -0.91
CA ARG A 53 5.15 -14.15 -0.03
C ARG A 53 3.91 -15.02 0.12
N GLY A 54 2.97 -14.89 -0.81
CA GLY A 54 1.78 -15.74 -0.88
C GLY A 54 0.64 -15.30 0.03
N TRP A 55 0.72 -14.09 0.59
CA TRP A 55 -0.42 -13.46 1.24
C TRP A 55 -1.42 -12.97 0.20
N ARG A 56 -2.63 -12.69 0.65
CA ARG A 56 -3.68 -12.04 -0.14
C ARG A 56 -4.51 -11.15 0.75
N GLY A 57 -5.28 -10.25 0.18
CA GLY A 57 -6.13 -9.39 0.98
C GLY A 57 -7.25 -8.73 0.19
N ILE A 58 -7.82 -7.72 0.84
CA ILE A 58 -8.71 -6.74 0.21
C ILE A 58 -7.89 -5.49 -0.04
N VAL A 59 -7.94 -4.94 -1.24
CA VAL A 59 -7.40 -3.63 -1.54
C VAL A 59 -8.55 -2.73 -1.95
N VAL A 60 -8.69 -1.58 -1.30
CA VAL A 60 -9.70 -0.57 -1.63
C VAL A 60 -9.00 0.61 -2.26
N GLU A 61 -9.23 0.83 -3.55
CA GLU A 61 -8.60 1.89 -4.34
C GLU A 61 -9.64 2.52 -5.27
N PRO A 62 -10.06 3.78 -5.04
CA PRO A 62 -11.13 4.40 -5.82
C PRO A 62 -10.73 4.82 -7.24
N GLN A 63 -9.44 4.96 -7.54
CA GLN A 63 -8.98 5.41 -8.87
C GLN A 63 -8.91 4.24 -9.84
N ALA A 64 -9.74 4.29 -10.89
CA ALA A 64 -9.95 3.18 -11.83
C ALA A 64 -8.65 2.65 -12.47
N ASP A 65 -7.72 3.53 -12.84
CA ASP A 65 -6.46 3.14 -13.47
C ASP A 65 -5.54 2.38 -12.49
N ILE A 66 -5.50 2.80 -11.23
CA ILE A 66 -4.73 2.13 -10.18
C ILE A 66 -5.41 0.81 -9.81
N ALA A 67 -6.74 0.80 -9.66
CA ALA A 67 -7.50 -0.43 -9.43
C ALA A 67 -7.33 -1.45 -10.58
N ARG A 68 -7.18 -0.99 -11.83
CA ARG A 68 -6.82 -1.86 -12.96
C ARG A 68 -5.42 -2.45 -12.79
N ALA A 69 -4.43 -1.65 -12.40
CA ALA A 69 -3.08 -2.16 -12.12
C ALA A 69 -3.10 -3.24 -11.03
N TYR A 70 -3.84 -3.04 -9.93
CA TYR A 70 -4.01 -4.07 -8.90
C TYR A 70 -4.55 -5.39 -9.45
N ARG A 71 -5.59 -5.37 -10.30
CA ARG A 71 -6.20 -6.59 -10.85
C ARG A 71 -5.23 -7.39 -11.73
N LEU A 72 -4.28 -6.72 -12.39
CA LEU A 72 -3.26 -7.35 -13.23
C LEU A 72 -2.02 -7.79 -12.43
N VAL A 73 -1.55 -6.95 -11.52
CA VAL A 73 -0.31 -7.17 -10.76
C VAL A 73 -0.54 -8.11 -9.57
N ARG A 74 -1.70 -8.00 -8.93
CA ARG A 74 -2.03 -8.66 -7.66
C ARG A 74 -3.34 -9.46 -7.74
N PRO A 75 -3.49 -10.42 -8.67
CA PRO A 75 -4.76 -11.09 -8.93
C PRO A 75 -5.35 -11.93 -7.78
N ARG A 76 -4.57 -12.25 -6.73
CA ARG A 76 -5.14 -12.90 -5.52
C ARG A 76 -5.89 -11.92 -4.61
N ASP A 77 -5.64 -10.63 -4.75
CA ASP A 77 -6.32 -9.62 -3.96
C ASP A 77 -7.75 -9.40 -4.48
N ALA A 78 -8.68 -9.23 -3.54
CA ALA A 78 -9.98 -8.68 -3.86
C ALA A 78 -9.83 -7.15 -4.01
N THR A 79 -9.63 -6.68 -5.24
CA THR A 79 -9.59 -5.25 -5.55
C THR A 79 -11.00 -4.66 -5.61
N VAL A 80 -11.28 -3.70 -4.73
CA VAL A 80 -12.55 -2.97 -4.65
C VAL A 80 -12.33 -1.53 -5.10
N GLU A 81 -12.95 -1.19 -6.22
CA GLU A 81 -12.93 0.15 -6.80
C GLU A 81 -14.04 1.01 -6.20
N ALA A 82 -13.79 1.50 -4.99
CA ALA A 82 -14.74 2.30 -4.22
C ALA A 82 -13.99 3.15 -3.18
N LEU A 83 -14.69 4.12 -2.60
CA LEU A 83 -14.28 4.77 -1.36
C LEU A 83 -14.66 3.87 -0.16
N CYS A 84 -13.94 3.98 0.95
CA CYS A 84 -14.32 3.35 2.22
C CYS A 84 -14.65 4.43 3.25
N GLY A 85 -15.73 4.25 4.01
CA GLY A 85 -16.15 5.21 5.03
C GLY A 85 -17.09 4.60 6.06
N ALA A 86 -17.76 5.48 6.82
CA ALA A 86 -18.62 5.08 7.93
C ALA A 86 -19.90 4.33 7.50
N GLU A 87 -20.44 4.66 6.32
CA GLU A 87 -21.71 4.16 5.83
C GLU A 87 -21.66 3.91 4.31
N VAL A 88 -22.46 2.96 3.83
CA VAL A 88 -22.61 2.72 2.39
C VAL A 88 -23.34 3.88 1.74
N GLY A 89 -22.87 4.35 0.58
CA GLY A 89 -23.49 5.47 -0.11
C GLY A 89 -22.66 5.97 -1.29
N GLU A 90 -22.62 7.29 -1.47
CA GLU A 90 -21.77 7.95 -2.45
C GLU A 90 -21.10 9.16 -1.84
N ALA A 91 -19.86 9.43 -2.25
CA ALA A 91 -19.12 10.63 -1.85
C ALA A 91 -18.32 11.19 -3.02
N VAL A 92 -17.88 12.43 -2.87
CA VAL A 92 -16.98 13.07 -3.84
C VAL A 92 -15.55 12.75 -3.44
N LEU A 93 -14.80 12.15 -4.35
CA LEU A 93 -13.34 12.15 -4.34
C LEU A 93 -12.85 13.38 -5.09
N PHE A 94 -11.99 14.17 -4.45
CA PHE A 94 -11.17 15.17 -5.10
C PHE A 94 -9.91 14.48 -5.57
N GLN A 95 -9.94 13.97 -6.81
CA GLN A 95 -8.84 13.19 -7.36
C GLN A 95 -7.74 14.14 -7.84
N ALA A 96 -6.53 14.00 -7.30
CA ALA A 96 -5.39 14.80 -7.71
C ALA A 96 -4.95 14.44 -9.14
N GLU A 97 -4.67 15.44 -9.98
CA GLU A 97 -4.21 15.20 -11.37
C GLU A 97 -2.76 14.71 -11.42
N ARG A 98 -1.99 14.96 -10.36
CA ARG A 98 -0.61 14.48 -10.14
C ARG A 98 -0.46 14.11 -8.67
N PHE A 99 0.46 13.21 -8.36
CA PHE A 99 0.65 12.64 -7.02
C PHE A 99 -0.63 11.99 -6.52
N HIS A 100 -0.93 10.79 -7.03
CA HIS A 100 -2.19 10.09 -6.76
C HIS A 100 -2.50 9.98 -5.26
N GLY A 101 -1.46 9.93 -4.41
CA GLY A 101 -1.54 9.91 -2.95
C GLY A 101 -2.40 11.06 -2.42
N LEU A 102 -2.28 12.28 -2.96
CA LEU A 102 -3.00 13.47 -2.48
C LEU A 102 -4.52 13.49 -2.78
N SER A 103 -5.08 12.40 -3.29
CA SER A 103 -6.51 12.30 -3.59
C SER A 103 -7.31 12.08 -2.30
N THR A 104 -8.32 12.90 -2.06
CA THR A 104 -8.99 12.95 -0.75
C THR A 104 -10.50 13.12 -0.87
N THR A 105 -11.25 12.71 0.15
CA THR A 105 -12.67 13.05 0.29
C THR A 105 -12.88 14.33 1.11
N VAL A 106 -11.81 14.91 1.64
CA VAL A 106 -11.83 16.10 2.49
C VAL A 106 -11.55 17.34 1.64
N ARG A 107 -12.60 18.15 1.39
CA ARG A 107 -12.50 19.37 0.54
C ARG A 107 -11.36 20.31 0.95
N GLN A 108 -11.11 20.48 2.25
CA GLN A 108 -10.04 21.36 2.75
C GLN A 108 -8.64 20.87 2.35
N HIS A 109 -8.42 19.56 2.26
CA HIS A 109 -7.15 18.99 1.80
C HIS A 109 -6.98 19.18 0.29
N ALA A 110 -8.05 19.05 -0.49
CA ALA A 110 -8.04 19.39 -1.91
C ALA A 110 -7.75 20.88 -2.17
N GLU A 111 -8.34 21.78 -1.38
CA GLU A 111 -8.07 23.22 -1.44
C GLU A 111 -6.61 23.55 -1.09
N ALA A 112 -6.05 22.89 -0.08
CA ALA A 112 -4.64 23.03 0.29
C ALA A 112 -3.70 22.51 -0.82
N ALA A 113 -4.02 21.36 -1.43
CA ALA A 113 -3.29 20.82 -2.58
C ALA A 113 -3.35 21.79 -3.77
N GLY A 114 -4.52 22.39 -4.03
CA GLY A 114 -4.69 23.44 -5.04
C GLY A 114 -3.82 24.67 -4.78
N ALA A 115 -3.74 25.12 -3.54
CA ALA A 115 -2.85 26.21 -3.14
C ALA A 115 -1.35 25.87 -3.31
N ALA A 116 -1.00 24.58 -3.23
CA ALA A 116 0.34 24.06 -3.51
C ALA A 116 0.59 23.75 -5.01
N GLY A 117 -0.37 24.04 -5.90
CA GLY A 117 -0.20 23.85 -7.35
C GLY A 117 -0.59 22.46 -7.88
N VAL A 118 -1.27 21.65 -7.08
CA VAL A 118 -1.82 20.35 -7.48
C VAL A 118 -3.31 20.51 -7.76
N ALA A 119 -3.68 20.47 -9.04
CA ALA A 119 -5.08 20.51 -9.43
C ALA A 119 -5.80 19.20 -9.07
N THR A 120 -7.09 19.30 -8.74
CA THR A 120 -7.95 18.17 -8.44
C THR A 120 -9.21 18.19 -9.29
N VAL A 121 -9.72 17.00 -9.63
CA VAL A 121 -11.01 16.86 -10.32
C VAL A 121 -12.00 16.12 -9.41
N GLU A 122 -13.21 16.65 -9.29
CA GLU A 122 -14.27 15.99 -8.53
C GLU A 122 -14.77 14.72 -9.27
N ARG A 123 -14.89 13.61 -8.54
CA ARG A 123 -15.44 12.34 -8.98
C ARG A 123 -16.46 11.86 -7.96
N ARG A 124 -17.71 11.61 -8.40
CA ARG A 124 -18.72 10.97 -7.54
C ARG A 124 -18.53 9.46 -7.61
N LEU A 125 -18.24 8.84 -6.48
CA LEU A 125 -17.90 7.41 -6.40
C LEU A 125 -18.73 6.70 -5.32
N PRO A 126 -18.96 5.38 -5.46
CA PRO A 126 -19.59 4.59 -4.42
C PRO A 126 -18.70 4.53 -3.17
N VAL A 127 -19.35 4.52 -2.01
CA VAL A 127 -18.74 4.32 -0.69
C VAL A 127 -19.20 2.98 -0.15
N THR A 128 -18.25 2.17 0.31
CA THR A 128 -18.49 0.95 1.09
C THR A 128 -17.97 1.14 2.52
N THR A 129 -18.13 0.13 3.37
CA THR A 129 -17.62 0.13 4.74
C THR A 129 -16.67 -1.03 4.98
N LEU A 130 -15.78 -0.90 5.96
CA LEU A 130 -14.91 -2.00 6.40
C LEU A 130 -15.73 -3.24 6.75
N ALA A 131 -16.86 -3.10 7.44
CA ALA A 131 -17.72 -4.22 7.78
C ALA A 131 -18.31 -4.92 6.53
N ALA A 132 -18.74 -4.17 5.52
CA ALA A 132 -19.27 -4.73 4.28
C ALA A 132 -18.19 -5.46 3.47
N LEU A 133 -17.00 -4.87 3.37
CA LEU A 133 -15.82 -5.47 2.74
C LEU A 133 -15.43 -6.78 3.41
N CYS A 134 -15.33 -6.76 4.74
CA CYS A 134 -14.97 -7.95 5.49
C CYS A 134 -16.03 -9.04 5.37
N ALA A 135 -17.31 -8.69 5.43
CA ALA A 135 -18.40 -9.65 5.27
C ALA A 135 -18.39 -10.36 3.90
N ALA A 136 -17.93 -9.67 2.85
CA ALA A 136 -17.86 -10.21 1.49
C ALA A 136 -16.60 -11.04 1.22
N HIS A 137 -15.45 -10.66 1.80
CA HIS A 137 -14.15 -11.18 1.35
C HIS A 137 -13.23 -11.67 2.48
N ALA A 138 -13.39 -11.17 3.71
CA ALA A 138 -12.44 -11.49 4.77
C ALA A 138 -12.67 -12.91 5.32
N PRO A 139 -11.59 -13.67 5.57
CA PRO A 139 -11.67 -14.90 6.35
C PRO A 139 -11.85 -14.56 7.84
N GLU A 140 -11.93 -15.60 8.68
CA GLU A 140 -12.03 -15.44 10.14
C GLU A 140 -10.85 -14.66 10.74
N ARG A 141 -9.64 -14.82 10.18
CA ARG A 141 -8.43 -14.17 10.66
C ARG A 141 -7.99 -13.06 9.72
N ILE A 142 -7.90 -11.84 10.24
CA ILE A 142 -7.29 -10.69 9.56
C ILE A 142 -5.99 -10.37 10.30
N ASP A 143 -4.87 -10.43 9.61
CA ASP A 143 -3.55 -10.23 10.23
C ASP A 143 -3.19 -8.75 10.33
N PHE A 144 -3.48 -7.93 9.31
CA PHE A 144 -3.41 -6.49 9.47
C PHE A 144 -4.42 -5.70 8.63
N LEU A 145 -4.70 -4.48 9.08
CA LEU A 145 -5.45 -3.45 8.37
C LEU A 145 -4.55 -2.22 8.23
N LYS A 146 -4.29 -1.75 7.02
CA LYS A 146 -3.68 -0.44 6.74
C LYS A 146 -4.74 0.52 6.24
N ILE A 147 -4.71 1.74 6.75
CA ILE A 147 -5.56 2.85 6.32
C ILE A 147 -4.69 4.04 5.98
N ASP A 148 -4.86 4.54 4.76
CA ASP A 148 -4.24 5.75 4.23
C ASP A 148 -5.22 6.43 3.26
N VAL A 149 -6.06 7.33 3.76
CA VAL A 149 -7.15 7.90 2.94
C VAL A 149 -7.16 9.42 3.01
N GLU A 150 -6.00 10.00 3.26
CA GLU A 150 -5.74 11.43 3.21
C GLU A 150 -6.75 12.24 4.04
N GLY A 151 -6.88 11.90 5.32
CA GLY A 151 -7.66 12.64 6.31
C GLY A 151 -9.06 12.09 6.61
N ALA A 152 -9.43 10.95 6.03
CA ALA A 152 -10.72 10.28 6.25
C ALA A 152 -10.62 9.02 7.15
N GLU A 153 -9.50 8.82 7.86
CA GLU A 153 -9.17 7.60 8.60
C GLU A 153 -10.23 7.28 9.67
N ALA A 154 -10.68 8.29 10.40
CA ALA A 154 -11.72 8.14 11.42
C ALA A 154 -13.06 7.65 10.83
N SER A 155 -13.41 8.11 9.62
CA SER A 155 -14.62 7.67 8.91
C SER A 155 -14.52 6.21 8.50
N VAL A 156 -13.37 5.79 7.95
CA VAL A 156 -13.10 4.38 7.61
C VAL A 156 -13.24 3.49 8.85
N LEU A 157 -12.61 3.87 9.97
CA LEU A 157 -12.63 3.11 11.22
C LEU A 157 -14.04 3.03 11.84
N ALA A 158 -14.84 4.09 11.71
CA ALA A 158 -16.23 4.11 12.16
C ALA A 158 -17.13 3.14 11.37
N GLY A 159 -16.75 2.78 10.14
CA GLY A 159 -17.47 1.83 9.29
C GLY A 159 -17.19 0.35 9.59
N ASN A 160 -16.39 0.04 10.61
CA ASN A 160 -16.07 -1.34 10.98
C ASN A 160 -16.98 -1.87 12.11
N ASP A 161 -17.15 -3.20 12.15
CA ASP A 161 -17.65 -3.93 13.32
C ASP A 161 -16.47 -4.54 14.06
N TRP A 162 -15.95 -3.83 15.07
CA TRP A 162 -14.77 -4.24 15.84
C TRP A 162 -14.96 -5.47 16.73
N THR A 163 -16.21 -5.91 16.92
CA THR A 163 -16.53 -7.13 17.64
C THR A 163 -16.43 -8.37 16.75
N ARG A 164 -16.73 -8.19 15.46
CA ARG A 164 -16.75 -9.27 14.47
C ARG A 164 -15.49 -9.33 13.61
N PHE A 165 -15.02 -8.18 13.12
CA PHE A 165 -13.88 -8.06 12.22
C PHE A 165 -12.74 -7.39 12.94
N ARG A 166 -11.78 -8.21 13.36
CA ARG A 166 -10.77 -7.84 14.35
C ARG A 166 -9.37 -8.13 13.82
N PRO A 167 -8.78 -7.20 13.03
CA PRO A 167 -7.38 -7.27 12.63
C PRO A 167 -6.45 -7.40 13.83
N ARG A 168 -5.38 -8.18 13.71
CA ARG A 168 -4.38 -8.30 14.79
C ARG A 168 -3.60 -7.00 14.97
N VAL A 169 -3.23 -6.39 13.84
CA VAL A 169 -2.55 -5.11 13.76
C VAL A 169 -3.41 -4.13 12.94
N VAL A 170 -3.52 -2.89 13.40
CA VAL A 170 -4.08 -1.78 12.61
C VAL A 170 -2.99 -0.72 12.45
N VAL A 171 -2.71 -0.33 11.21
CA VAL A 171 -1.75 0.71 10.85
C VAL A 171 -2.53 1.86 10.23
N VAL A 172 -2.39 3.06 10.79
CA VAL A 172 -3.16 4.24 10.36
C VAL A 172 -2.20 5.39 10.12
N GLU A 173 -2.29 6.04 8.96
CA GLU A 173 -1.58 7.29 8.73
C GLU A 173 -2.03 8.32 9.78
N ALA A 174 -1.07 8.93 10.48
CA ALA A 174 -1.34 9.69 11.69
C ALA A 174 -0.95 11.16 11.57
N VAL A 175 -0.60 11.65 10.38
CA VAL A 175 -0.15 13.04 10.19
C VAL A 175 -0.95 13.75 9.11
N ALA A 176 -1.01 15.07 9.19
CA ALA A 176 -1.65 15.89 8.18
C ALA A 176 -0.72 16.06 6.97
N PRO A 177 -1.25 15.97 5.74
CA PRO A 177 -0.47 16.25 4.53
C PRO A 177 0.24 17.60 4.62
N TRP A 178 1.46 17.67 4.11
CA TRP A 178 2.34 18.87 4.05
C TRP A 178 2.88 19.41 5.37
N THR A 179 2.11 19.33 6.46
CA THR A 179 2.48 19.92 7.75
C THR A 179 3.10 18.90 8.71
N MET A 180 2.91 17.61 8.45
CA MET A 180 3.31 16.50 9.33
C MET A 180 2.75 16.61 10.76
N ALA A 181 1.68 17.39 10.93
CA ALA A 181 1.04 17.59 12.23
C ALA A 181 0.27 16.34 12.64
N ASP A 182 0.47 15.85 13.87
CA ASP A 182 -0.23 14.66 14.38
C ASP A 182 -1.76 14.84 14.38
N ARG A 183 -2.45 13.88 13.77
CA ARG A 183 -3.90 13.77 13.62
C ARG A 183 -4.51 12.58 14.34
N SER A 184 -3.71 11.81 15.07
CA SER A 184 -4.16 10.62 15.78
C SER A 184 -5.27 10.88 16.79
N ALA A 185 -5.42 12.11 17.29
CA ALA A 185 -6.55 12.50 18.13
C ALA A 185 -7.92 12.26 17.46
N ASP A 186 -7.98 12.31 16.12
CA ASP A 186 -9.21 12.14 15.34
C ASP A 186 -9.72 10.68 15.34
N PHE A 187 -8.82 9.71 15.47
CA PHE A 187 -9.16 8.28 15.34
C PHE A 187 -8.76 7.38 16.51
N ALA A 188 -7.73 7.74 17.29
CA ALA A 188 -7.22 6.92 18.39
C ALA A 188 -8.29 6.53 19.44
N PRO A 189 -9.27 7.38 19.78
CA PRO A 189 -10.36 6.99 20.68
C PRO A 189 -11.20 5.80 20.17
N ILE A 190 -11.40 5.68 18.85
CA ILE A 190 -12.16 4.58 18.23
C ILE A 190 -11.43 3.26 18.47
N LEU A 191 -10.14 3.21 18.16
CA LEU A 191 -9.30 2.03 18.34
C LEU A 191 -9.12 1.66 19.81
N THR A 192 -8.96 2.67 20.68
CA THR A 192 -8.85 2.45 22.13
C THR A 192 -10.14 1.85 22.70
N ALA A 193 -11.31 2.36 22.29
CA ALA A 193 -12.61 1.82 22.67
C ALA A 193 -12.82 0.40 22.14
N ALA A 194 -12.28 0.08 20.95
CA ALA A 194 -12.28 -1.26 20.37
C ALA A 194 -11.28 -2.23 21.04
N GLY A 195 -10.51 -1.78 22.04
CA GLY A 195 -9.59 -2.61 22.80
C GLY A 195 -8.21 -2.78 22.17
N TYR A 196 -7.81 -1.87 21.28
CA TYR A 196 -6.45 -1.82 20.74
C TYR A 196 -5.53 -0.97 21.63
N ARG A 197 -4.22 -1.13 21.47
CA ARG A 197 -3.19 -0.27 22.08
C ARG A 197 -2.22 0.21 21.03
N ASP A 198 -1.87 1.48 21.09
CA ASP A 198 -0.76 2.06 20.33
C ASP A 198 0.56 1.43 20.81
N VAL A 199 1.38 0.97 19.86
CA VAL A 199 2.65 0.28 20.14
C VAL A 199 3.84 0.84 19.37
N LEU A 200 3.62 1.63 18.32
CA LEU A 200 4.68 2.25 17.53
C LEU A 200 4.13 3.45 16.77
N PHE A 201 4.88 4.55 16.78
CA PHE A 201 4.76 5.64 15.82
C PHE A 201 6.06 5.70 15.03
N ASP A 202 5.99 5.51 13.71
CA ASP A 202 7.17 5.47 12.83
C ASP A 202 7.57 6.86 12.30
N GLY A 203 6.83 7.92 12.68
CA GLY A 203 6.98 9.27 12.15
C GLY A 203 5.90 9.69 11.14
N LEU A 204 5.17 8.71 10.60
CA LEU A 204 4.08 8.89 9.63
C LEU A 204 2.81 8.15 10.09
N ASN A 205 2.94 6.87 10.42
CA ASN A 205 1.88 5.97 10.81
C ASN A 205 1.95 5.58 12.29
N ARG A 206 0.78 5.32 12.87
CA ARG A 206 0.63 4.67 14.17
C ARG A 206 0.19 3.22 14.01
N PHE A 207 0.82 2.34 14.79
CA PHE A 207 0.55 0.92 14.84
C PHE A 207 -0.21 0.59 16.12
N TYR A 208 -1.29 -0.15 15.96
CA TYR A 208 -2.15 -0.58 17.04
C TYR A 208 -2.25 -2.09 17.06
N LEU A 209 -2.01 -2.70 18.22
CA LEU A 209 -2.25 -4.14 18.44
C LEU A 209 -3.57 -4.35 19.15
N ALA A 210 -4.32 -5.36 18.72
CA ALA A 210 -5.44 -5.87 19.49
C ALA A 210 -4.96 -6.30 20.89
N GLY A 211 -5.76 -6.07 21.92
CA GLY A 211 -5.37 -6.34 23.32
C GLY A 211 -4.88 -7.77 23.56
N GLU A 212 -5.47 -8.73 22.87
CA GLU A 212 -5.10 -10.16 22.91
C GLU A 212 -3.81 -10.52 22.13
N GLU A 213 -3.26 -9.59 21.35
CA GLU A 213 -2.05 -9.75 20.54
C GLU A 213 -0.86 -8.92 21.07
N LEU A 214 -1.01 -8.23 22.22
CA LEU A 214 0.00 -7.30 22.76
C LEU A 214 1.38 -7.92 23.02
N GLN A 215 1.45 -9.23 23.27
CA GLN A 215 2.72 -9.95 23.38
C GLN A 215 3.62 -9.78 22.14
N ARG A 216 3.03 -9.50 20.96
CA ARG A 216 3.78 -9.28 19.71
C ARG A 216 4.60 -8.00 19.74
N ALA A 217 4.22 -7.01 20.55
CA ALA A 217 4.96 -5.76 20.68
C ALA A 217 6.42 -5.98 21.11
N ALA A 218 6.72 -7.10 21.81
CA ALA A 218 8.08 -7.47 22.18
C ALA A 218 9.02 -7.76 20.99
N ARG A 219 8.47 -7.89 19.77
CA ARG A 219 9.23 -8.07 18.52
C ARG A 219 9.58 -6.76 17.84
N LEU A 220 8.96 -5.65 18.23
CA LEU A 220 9.28 -4.34 17.69
C LEU A 220 10.60 -3.83 18.28
N PRO A 221 11.35 -3.04 17.51
CA PRO A 221 12.51 -2.34 18.03
C PRO A 221 12.07 -1.29 19.06
N ALA A 222 12.97 -0.95 20.00
CA ALA A 222 12.70 0.08 21.01
C ALA A 222 12.71 1.51 20.41
N GLU A 223 13.34 1.69 19.27
CA GLU A 223 13.41 2.92 18.49
C GLU A 223 13.07 2.60 17.02
N PRO A 224 12.55 3.55 16.23
CA PRO A 224 12.30 3.34 14.81
C PRO A 224 13.53 2.78 14.09
N THR A 225 13.31 1.78 13.24
CA THR A 225 14.39 1.14 12.48
C THR A 225 15.05 2.17 11.54
N PRO A 226 16.39 2.29 11.51
CA PRO A 226 17.06 3.15 10.55
C PRO A 226 16.71 2.77 9.11
N TRP A 227 16.56 3.78 8.25
CA TRP A 227 16.22 3.58 6.83
C TRP A 227 17.14 2.59 6.12
N ASP A 228 18.46 2.68 6.35
CA ASP A 228 19.48 1.85 5.70
C ASP A 228 19.61 0.41 6.26
N ALA A 229 18.75 0.03 7.21
CA ALA A 229 18.71 -1.32 7.77
C ALA A 229 18.20 -2.36 6.76
N VAL A 230 17.43 -1.92 5.77
CA VAL A 230 16.81 -2.76 4.73
C VAL A 230 17.11 -2.15 3.36
N LEU A 231 16.80 -2.89 2.29
CA LEU A 231 16.85 -2.38 0.92
C LEU A 231 15.49 -1.78 0.56
N HIS A 232 15.45 -0.77 -0.30
CA HIS A 232 14.21 -0.12 -0.72
C HIS A 232 14.12 -0.06 -2.23
N LEU A 233 12.93 -0.30 -2.78
CA LEU A 233 12.74 -0.24 -4.23
C LEU A 233 13.06 1.17 -4.78
N GLY A 234 12.65 2.23 -4.07
CA GLY A 234 12.89 3.62 -4.48
C GLY A 234 14.35 4.07 -4.46
N GLU A 235 15.28 3.27 -3.92
CA GLU A 235 16.72 3.57 -3.95
C GLU A 235 17.41 3.11 -5.24
N TYR A 236 16.74 2.31 -6.05
CA TYR A 236 17.25 1.88 -7.34
C TYR A 236 16.99 2.92 -8.43
N GLY A 237 17.94 3.06 -9.34
CA GLY A 237 17.73 3.83 -10.57
C GLY A 237 16.77 3.11 -11.53
N PRO A 238 16.49 3.74 -12.70
CA PRO A 238 15.68 3.13 -13.74
C PRO A 238 16.16 1.71 -14.07
N ALA A 239 15.28 0.71 -13.97
CA ALA A 239 15.66 -0.71 -13.99
C ALA A 239 16.46 -1.13 -15.24
N HIS A 240 16.22 -0.52 -16.40
CA HIS A 240 16.96 -0.78 -17.65
C HIS A 240 18.38 -0.17 -17.68
N ARG A 241 18.73 0.68 -16.70
CA ARG A 241 20.03 1.37 -16.59
C ARG A 241 20.80 1.02 -15.33
N ASP A 242 20.11 0.68 -14.24
CA ASP A 242 20.72 0.28 -12.98
C ASP A 242 20.94 -1.24 -12.92
N ALA A 243 22.19 -1.67 -13.09
CA ALA A 243 22.56 -3.08 -13.04
C ALA A 243 22.36 -3.75 -11.67
N SER A 244 22.12 -2.97 -10.62
CA SER A 244 21.82 -3.48 -9.27
C SER A 244 20.32 -3.68 -9.03
N HIS A 245 19.45 -3.14 -9.89
CA HIS A 245 18.00 -3.32 -9.78
C HIS A 245 17.63 -4.82 -9.89
N PRO A 246 16.75 -5.34 -9.02
CA PRO A 246 16.44 -6.78 -8.98
C PRO A 246 15.95 -7.35 -10.31
N ASP A 247 15.16 -6.58 -11.06
CA ASP A 247 14.61 -7.00 -12.36
C ASP A 247 15.39 -6.42 -13.56
N HIS A 248 16.65 -5.98 -13.38
CA HIS A 248 17.46 -5.38 -14.46
C HIS A 248 17.55 -6.28 -15.71
N ALA A 249 17.80 -7.57 -15.53
CA ALA A 249 17.96 -8.53 -16.62
C ALA A 249 16.69 -8.64 -17.50
N LEU A 250 15.51 -8.50 -16.89
CA LEU A 250 14.25 -8.46 -17.61
C LEU A 250 14.05 -7.10 -18.28
N ALA A 251 14.33 -6.01 -17.55
CA ALA A 251 14.12 -4.64 -18.00
C ALA A 251 14.88 -4.28 -19.29
N ILE A 252 16.13 -4.74 -19.45
CA ILE A 252 16.94 -4.45 -20.64
C ILE A 252 16.41 -5.11 -21.93
N GLY A 253 15.49 -6.07 -21.81
CA GLY A 253 14.82 -6.70 -22.95
C GLY A 253 13.67 -5.88 -23.53
N PHE A 254 13.20 -4.86 -22.82
CA PHE A 254 12.08 -4.02 -23.24
C PHE A 254 12.53 -2.74 -23.93
N ASP A 255 11.69 -2.28 -24.85
CA ASP A 255 11.76 -0.91 -25.36
C ASP A 255 11.54 0.08 -24.21
N PRO A 256 12.44 1.06 -23.96
CA PRO A 256 12.28 2.08 -22.93
C PRO A 256 10.92 2.80 -22.95
N ASP A 257 10.33 2.99 -24.13
CA ASP A 257 9.03 3.67 -24.29
C ASP A 257 7.85 2.85 -23.73
N LEU A 258 8.05 1.56 -23.48
CA LEU A 258 7.03 0.67 -22.92
C LEU A 258 7.10 0.55 -21.39
N LEU A 259 8.19 0.97 -20.75
CA LEU A 259 8.47 0.68 -19.33
C LEU A 259 7.36 1.19 -18.41
N GLY A 260 6.86 2.40 -18.63
CA GLY A 260 5.76 2.98 -17.84
C GLY A 260 4.37 2.37 -18.10
N ARG A 261 4.26 1.37 -18.97
CA ARG A 261 3.00 0.65 -19.22
C ARG A 261 3.03 -0.80 -18.80
N LEU A 262 4.19 -1.35 -18.42
CA LEU A 262 4.36 -2.78 -18.19
C LEU A 262 3.41 -3.35 -17.12
N ALA A 263 3.11 -2.58 -16.07
CA ALA A 263 2.18 -2.98 -15.02
C ALA A 263 0.74 -3.20 -15.50
N VAL A 264 0.33 -2.51 -16.59
CA VAL A 264 -1.05 -2.49 -17.09
C VAL A 264 -1.22 -3.07 -18.50
N MET A 265 -0.15 -3.64 -19.08
CA MET A 265 -0.22 -4.34 -20.35
C MET A 265 -0.92 -5.68 -20.21
N GLU A 266 -1.79 -6.02 -21.16
CA GLU A 266 -2.49 -7.29 -21.16
C GLU A 266 -1.57 -8.47 -21.55
N ALA A 267 -2.01 -9.69 -21.29
CA ALA A 267 -1.18 -10.89 -21.48
C ALA A 267 -0.74 -11.11 -22.94
N ASP A 268 -1.61 -10.78 -23.90
CA ASP A 268 -1.36 -10.84 -25.33
C ASP A 268 -0.37 -9.77 -25.80
N GLU A 269 -0.39 -8.58 -25.18
CA GLU A 269 0.61 -7.53 -25.38
C GLU A 269 1.98 -7.96 -24.83
N LEU A 270 2.03 -8.64 -23.69
CA LEU A 270 3.27 -9.05 -23.04
C LEU A 270 3.90 -10.30 -23.68
N SER A 271 3.10 -11.29 -24.06
CA SER A 271 3.55 -12.58 -24.58
C SER A 271 4.67 -12.51 -25.65
N PRO A 272 4.57 -11.68 -26.70
CA PRO A 272 5.61 -11.61 -27.72
C PRO A 272 6.89 -10.86 -27.29
N ARG A 273 6.87 -10.20 -26.12
CA ARG A 273 7.95 -9.36 -25.60
C ARG A 273 8.70 -10.01 -24.43
N LEU A 274 8.10 -11.03 -23.81
CA LEU A 274 8.67 -11.70 -22.66
C LEU A 274 9.68 -12.79 -23.07
N PRO A 275 10.71 -13.04 -22.24
CA PRO A 275 11.54 -14.23 -22.39
C PRO A 275 10.71 -15.53 -22.30
N PRO A 276 11.15 -16.64 -22.95
CA PRO A 276 10.37 -17.88 -23.00
C PRO A 276 10.01 -18.51 -21.64
N ASP A 277 10.77 -18.21 -20.59
CA ASP A 277 10.56 -18.69 -19.22
C ASP A 277 9.64 -17.78 -18.38
N HIS A 278 9.19 -16.65 -18.93
CA HIS A 278 8.30 -15.72 -18.26
C HIS A 278 6.87 -15.85 -18.81
N ALA A 279 6.00 -16.51 -18.06
CA ALA A 279 4.58 -16.53 -18.38
C ALA A 279 3.96 -15.16 -18.06
N PRO A 280 3.22 -14.52 -18.99
CA PRO A 280 2.70 -13.15 -18.83
C PRO A 280 1.77 -13.00 -17.62
N ASP A 281 0.97 -14.02 -17.32
CA ASP A 281 0.01 -14.00 -16.22
C ASP A 281 0.53 -14.62 -14.93
N SER A 282 1.79 -15.07 -14.91
CA SER A 282 2.37 -15.51 -13.65
C SER A 282 2.62 -14.32 -12.73
N GLU A 283 2.33 -14.51 -11.44
CA GLU A 283 2.51 -13.47 -10.43
C GLU A 283 3.96 -12.96 -10.37
N ALA A 284 4.93 -13.86 -10.55
CA ALA A 284 6.35 -13.50 -10.57
C ALA A 284 6.66 -12.53 -11.72
N THR A 285 6.18 -12.81 -12.93
CA THR A 285 6.31 -11.90 -14.08
C THR A 285 5.59 -10.59 -13.83
N ARG A 286 4.34 -10.63 -13.35
CA ARG A 286 3.54 -9.43 -13.09
C ARG A 286 4.18 -8.52 -12.03
N ALA A 287 4.70 -9.09 -10.95
CA ALA A 287 5.43 -8.36 -9.92
C ALA A 287 6.72 -7.73 -10.45
N ALA A 288 7.50 -8.47 -11.25
CA ALA A 288 8.72 -7.96 -11.87
C ALA A 288 8.45 -6.80 -12.83
N LEU A 289 7.45 -6.94 -13.71
CA LEU A 289 7.03 -5.90 -14.64
C LEU A 289 6.53 -4.64 -13.91
N ALA A 290 5.78 -4.81 -12.82
CA ALA A 290 5.31 -3.69 -12.01
C ALA A 290 6.44 -2.99 -11.25
N ARG A 291 7.44 -3.72 -10.72
CA ARG A 291 8.65 -3.12 -10.15
C ARG A 291 9.44 -2.31 -11.17
N ILE A 292 9.55 -2.80 -12.41
CA ILE A 292 10.22 -2.07 -13.49
C ILE A 292 9.49 -0.78 -13.82
N ALA A 293 8.15 -0.79 -13.79
CA ALA A 293 7.31 0.33 -14.19
C ALA A 293 7.31 1.50 -13.19
N THR A 294 7.57 1.26 -11.91
CA THR A 294 7.41 2.25 -10.80
C THR A 294 8.09 3.59 -11.01
N MET A 295 9.24 3.61 -11.70
CA MET A 295 9.99 4.84 -12.00
C MET A 295 9.43 5.63 -13.20
N PHE A 296 8.38 5.12 -13.85
CA PHE A 296 7.87 5.64 -15.13
C PHE A 296 6.34 5.82 -15.14
N ASP A 297 5.61 5.13 -14.28
CA ASP A 297 4.14 5.12 -14.24
C ASP A 297 3.56 6.00 -13.11
N GLY A 298 4.41 6.80 -12.46
CA GLY A 298 4.02 7.69 -11.37
C GLY A 298 4.07 7.05 -9.97
N GLY A 299 4.65 5.85 -9.84
CA GLY A 299 4.93 5.24 -8.54
C GLY A 299 5.92 6.03 -7.69
N TYR A 300 7.06 6.45 -8.26
CA TYR A 300 8.02 7.33 -7.59
C TYR A 300 8.11 8.70 -8.27
N VAL A 301 8.27 9.74 -7.46
CA VAL A 301 8.57 11.08 -7.96
C VAL A 301 10.04 11.11 -8.36
N VAL A 302 10.30 11.11 -9.67
CA VAL A 302 11.64 11.25 -10.22
C VAL A 302 11.85 12.72 -10.56
N ASP A 303 12.85 13.37 -9.96
CA ASP A 303 13.27 14.70 -10.40
C ASP A 303 13.78 14.58 -11.85
N GLU A 304 13.06 15.21 -12.79
CA GLU A 304 13.57 15.38 -14.16
C GLU A 304 14.79 16.31 -14.09
N ALA A 305 15.98 15.73 -14.21
CA ALA A 305 17.25 16.45 -14.31
C ALA A 305 17.41 17.18 -15.65
#